data_AF-Q814D2-F1
#
_entry.id   AF-Q814D2-F1
#
_cell.length_a   1.000
_cell.length_b   1.000
_cell.length_c   1.000
_cell.angle_alpha   90.00
_cell.angle_beta   90.00
_cell.angle_gamma   90.00
#
_symmetry.space_group_name_H-M   'P 1'
#
loop_
_entity.id
_entity.type
_entity.pdbx_description
1 polymer ?
#
loop_
_entity_poly.entity_id
_entity_poly.type
_entity_poly.pdbx_seq_one_letter_code
_entity_poly.pdbx_strand_id
1 'polypeptide(L)'
;MALQITYGMEVFGKQLDFPKAYLQIVNINGDKTYMTVQVILYDDDQKGNVINRLQYGFKPSILDSAPNYHKQGYEYMKTLPEFKNAIDILEEGQI
;
A
#
# COMPACT_ATOMS: atom_id res chain seq x y z
N MET A 1 -8.12 1.27 4.29
CA MET A 1 -7.00 2.01 4.90
C MET A 1 -6.00 2.23 3.80
N ALA A 2 -5.46 3.44 3.68
CA ALA A 2 -4.49 3.80 2.66
C ALA A 2 -3.31 4.54 3.29
N LEU A 3 -2.23 4.65 2.54
CA LEU A 3 -1.02 5.34 2.98
C LEU A 3 -0.76 6.52 2.05
N GLN A 4 -0.38 7.67 2.60
CA GLN A 4 0.19 8.77 1.84
C GLN A 4 1.71 8.78 2.03
N ILE A 5 2.46 8.91 0.94
CA ILE A 5 3.92 8.93 0.95
C ILE A 5 4.48 10.02 0.04
N THR A 6 5.71 10.43 0.28
CA THR A 6 6.53 11.10 -0.73
C THR A 6 7.14 10.03 -1.62
N TYR A 7 6.83 10.05 -2.91
CA TYR A 7 7.31 9.07 -3.88
C TYR A 7 8.11 9.75 -4.98
N GLY A 8 9.35 9.32 -5.20
CA GLY A 8 10.18 9.78 -6.30
C GLY A 8 10.47 8.64 -7.27
N MET A 9 10.49 8.93 -8.57
CA MET A 9 10.89 7.97 -9.60
C MET A 9 11.59 8.65 -10.77
N GLU A 10 12.51 7.93 -11.41
CA GLU A 10 13.18 8.39 -12.62
C GLU A 10 12.51 7.77 -13.86
N VAL A 11 12.08 8.60 -14.79
CA VAL A 11 11.43 8.18 -16.05
C VAL A 11 12.14 8.85 -17.21
N PHE A 12 12.76 8.06 -18.08
CA PHE A 12 13.54 8.54 -19.24
C PHE A 12 14.61 9.58 -18.88
N GLY A 13 15.34 9.38 -17.78
CA GLY A 13 16.40 10.31 -17.33
C GLY A 13 15.88 11.57 -16.63
N LYS A 14 14.58 11.65 -16.35
CA LYS A 14 13.96 12.77 -15.61
C LYS A 14 13.45 12.29 -14.27
N GLN A 15 13.81 13.03 -13.22
CA GLN A 15 13.26 12.83 -11.88
C GLN A 15 11.83 13.38 -11.82
N LEU A 16 10.89 12.57 -11.31
CA LEU A 16 9.52 12.95 -10.98
C LEU A 16 9.30 12.73 -9.49
N ASP A 17 8.73 13.72 -8.81
CA ASP A 17 8.48 13.68 -7.38
C ASP A 17 6.99 13.94 -7.09
N PHE A 18 6.40 13.05 -6.31
CA PHE A 18 5.00 13.05 -5.90
C PHE A 18 4.96 13.18 -4.37
N PRO A 19 4.86 14.40 -3.81
CA PRO A 19 4.96 14.62 -2.36
C PRO A 19 3.75 14.11 -1.57
N LYS A 20 2.66 13.76 -2.26
CA LYS A 20 1.40 13.27 -1.66
C LYS A 20 0.89 12.02 -2.37
N ALA A 21 1.79 11.19 -2.88
CA ALA A 21 1.40 9.97 -3.56
C ALA A 21 0.51 9.12 -2.65
N TYR A 22 -0.62 8.69 -3.21
CA TYR A 22 -1.63 7.94 -2.49
C TYR A 22 -1.49 6.46 -2.82
N LEU A 23 -1.20 5.65 -1.81
CA LEU A 23 -0.99 4.21 -1.92
C LEU A 23 -2.23 3.47 -1.43
N GLN A 24 -2.85 2.73 -2.34
CA GLN A 24 -4.06 1.96 -2.09
C GLN A 24 -3.80 0.48 -2.28
N ILE A 25 -4.18 -0.34 -1.29
CA ILE A 25 -4.32 -1.79 -1.50
C ILE A 25 -5.57 -2.03 -2.34
N VAL A 26 -5.40 -2.69 -3.48
CA VAL A 26 -6.51 -2.97 -4.42
C VAL A 26 -6.83 -4.45 -4.54
N ASN A 27 -5.88 -5.32 -4.22
CA ASN A 27 -6.11 -6.75 -4.21
C ASN A 27 -5.24 -7.43 -3.14
N ILE A 28 -5.83 -8.43 -2.50
CA ILE A 28 -5.13 -9.34 -1.60
C ILE A 28 -5.56 -10.75 -1.96
N ASN A 29 -4.59 -11.61 -2.27
CA ASN A 29 -4.84 -12.97 -2.74
C ASN A 29 -3.76 -13.93 -2.24
N GLY A 30 -4.11 -15.20 -2.03
CA GLY A 30 -3.16 -16.22 -1.60
C GLY A 30 -3.78 -17.27 -0.70
N ASP A 31 -2.93 -17.88 0.12
CA ASP A 31 -3.31 -18.93 1.06
C ASP A 31 -2.70 -18.71 2.46
N LYS A 32 -2.85 -19.71 3.33
CA LYS A 32 -2.40 -19.68 4.73
C LYS A 32 -0.88 -19.61 4.89
N THR A 33 -0.12 -19.86 3.84
CA THR A 33 1.35 -19.88 3.83
C THR A 33 1.93 -18.62 3.22
N TYR A 34 1.23 -18.02 2.25
CA TYR A 34 1.68 -16.83 1.55
C TYR A 34 0.52 -16.03 0.98
N MET A 35 0.53 -14.72 1.25
CA MET A 35 -0.41 -13.74 0.71
C MET A 35 0.34 -12.71 -0.11
N THR A 36 -0.24 -12.35 -1.24
CA THR A 36 0.19 -11.24 -2.09
C THR A 36 -0.71 -10.03 -1.85
N VAL A 37 -0.10 -8.85 -1.77
CA VAL A 37 -0.78 -7.56 -1.70
C VAL A 37 -0.42 -6.78 -2.95
N GLN A 38 -1.41 -6.43 -3.76
CA GLN A 38 -1.25 -5.53 -4.89
C GLN A 38 -1.65 -4.13 -4.47
N VAL A 39 -0.77 -3.18 -4.74
CA VAL A 39 -1.00 -1.77 -4.45
C VAL A 39 -0.88 -0.92 -5.69
N ILE A 40 -1.74 0.10 -5.77
CA ILE A 40 -1.65 1.15 -6.76
C ILE A 40 -1.17 2.40 -6.06
N LEU A 41 -0.18 3.06 -6.67
CA LEU A 41 0.20 4.42 -6.32
C LEU A 41 -0.47 5.36 -7.30
N TYR A 42 -1.17 6.33 -6.76
CA TYR A 42 -1.68 7.50 -7.47
C TYR A 42 -0.83 8.71 -7.13
N ASP A 43 -0.85 9.72 -7.99
CA ASP A 43 -0.18 11.01 -7.76
C ASP A 43 -0.72 11.73 -6.51
N ASP A 44 -2.02 11.62 -6.25
CA ASP A 44 -2.70 12.11 -5.06
C ASP A 44 -3.96 11.27 -4.69
N ASP A 45 -4.68 11.73 -3.67
CA ASP A 45 -5.88 11.07 -3.14
C ASP A 45 -7.12 11.20 -4.03
N GLN A 46 -7.09 12.03 -5.08
CA GLN A 46 -8.15 12.12 -6.08
C GLN A 46 -8.14 10.93 -7.04
N LYS A 47 -7.06 10.12 -7.01
CA LYS A 47 -6.91 8.88 -7.79
C LYS A 47 -7.04 9.11 -9.31
N GLY A 48 -6.70 10.32 -9.76
CA GLY A 48 -6.82 10.72 -11.17
C GLY A 48 -5.76 10.08 -12.05
N ASN A 49 -4.52 9.95 -11.56
CA ASN A 49 -3.42 9.36 -12.32
C ASN A 49 -2.78 8.21 -11.56
N VAL A 50 -2.66 7.05 -12.21
CA VAL A 50 -1.85 5.94 -11.69
C VAL A 50 -0.39 6.20 -12.06
N ILE A 51 0.46 6.32 -11.04
CA ILE A 51 1.90 6.56 -11.21
C ILE A 51 2.71 5.26 -11.11
N ASN A 52 2.23 4.29 -10.33
CA ASN A 52 2.89 2.98 -10.23
C ASN A 52 1.95 1.86 -9.75
N ARG A 53 2.34 0.61 -9.97
CA ARG A 53 1.70 -0.61 -9.47
C ARG A 53 2.77 -1.49 -8.85
N LEU A 54 2.64 -1.78 -7.56
CA LEU A 54 3.60 -2.56 -6.80
C LEU A 54 2.92 -3.81 -6.23
N GLN A 55 3.73 -4.84 -5.99
CA GLN A 55 3.26 -6.10 -5.44
C GLN A 55 4.23 -6.54 -4.35
N TYR A 56 3.70 -6.90 -3.20
CA TYR A 56 4.46 -7.42 -2.07
C TYR A 56 3.86 -8.73 -1.58
N GLY A 57 4.64 -9.47 -0.81
CA GLY A 57 4.20 -10.73 -0.23
C GLY A 57 4.53 -10.87 1.24
N PHE A 58 3.60 -11.42 1.99
CA PHE A 58 3.76 -11.65 3.43
C PHE A 58 3.17 -13.01 3.81
N LYS A 59 3.65 -13.57 4.93
CA LYS A 59 3.04 -14.75 5.55
C LYS A 59 1.91 -14.30 6.47
N PRO A 60 0.65 -14.68 6.23
CA PRO A 60 -0.45 -14.27 7.09
C PRO A 60 -0.43 -15.02 8.43
N SER A 61 -0.98 -14.39 9.45
CA SER A 61 -1.42 -15.08 10.67
C SER A 61 -2.81 -15.67 10.45
N ILE A 62 -2.97 -16.93 10.83
CA ILE A 62 -4.24 -17.68 10.79
C ILE A 62 -4.79 -17.96 12.19
N LEU A 63 -4.23 -17.32 13.22
CA LEU A 63 -4.77 -17.42 14.58
C LEU A 63 -6.19 -16.85 14.61
N ASP A 64 -7.06 -17.44 15.43
CA ASP A 64 -8.45 -16.98 15.54
C ASP A 64 -8.58 -15.52 16.00
N SER A 65 -7.58 -15.01 16.72
CA SER A 65 -7.49 -13.62 17.17
C SER A 65 -6.82 -12.68 16.16
N ALA A 66 -6.30 -13.20 15.03
CA ALA A 66 -5.65 -12.39 14.03
C ALA A 66 -6.66 -11.47 13.33
N PRO A 67 -6.28 -10.22 13.00
CA PRO A 67 -7.15 -9.37 12.21
C PRO A 67 -7.33 -9.94 10.81
N ASN A 68 -8.32 -9.47 10.06
CA ASN A 68 -8.54 -9.94 8.69
C ASN A 68 -7.32 -9.66 7.78
N TYR A 69 -7.24 -10.37 6.65
CA TYR A 69 -6.09 -10.26 5.74
C TYR A 69 -5.87 -8.85 5.15
N HIS A 70 -6.91 -8.01 5.10
CA HIS A 70 -6.78 -6.62 4.67
C HIS A 70 -6.00 -5.79 5.68
N LYS A 71 -6.33 -5.92 6.96
CA LYS A 71 -5.59 -5.25 8.02
C LYS A 71 -4.19 -5.83 8.18
N GLN A 72 -4.01 -7.15 8.08
CA GLN A 72 -2.66 -7.73 8.10
C GLN A 72 -1.78 -7.23 6.94
N GLY A 73 -2.34 -7.18 5.72
CA GLY A 73 -1.64 -6.62 4.56
C GLY A 73 -1.26 -5.17 4.78
N TYR A 74 -2.18 -4.35 5.29
CA TYR A 74 -1.93 -2.95 5.64
C TYR A 74 -0.80 -2.78 6.66
N GLU A 75 -0.84 -3.52 7.78
CA GLU A 75 0.21 -3.46 8.79
C GLU A 75 1.56 -3.94 8.24
N TYR A 76 1.57 -4.98 7.39
CA TYR A 76 2.77 -5.42 6.71
C TYR A 76 3.36 -4.31 5.82
N MET A 77 2.53 -3.59 5.06
CA MET A 77 2.99 -2.46 4.24
C MET A 77 3.73 -1.42 5.10
N LYS A 78 3.25 -1.14 6.31
CA LYS A 78 3.89 -0.19 7.24
C LYS A 78 5.25 -0.66 7.78
N THR A 79 5.56 -1.94 7.68
CA THR A 79 6.90 -2.47 8.04
C THR A 79 7.94 -2.28 6.95
N LEU A 80 7.53 -1.96 5.71
CA LEU A 80 8.44 -1.83 4.58
C LEU A 80 9.25 -0.52 4.68
N PRO A 81 10.58 -0.55 4.44
CA PRO A 81 11.43 0.63 4.57
C PRO A 81 11.00 1.83 3.74
N GLU A 82 10.45 1.59 2.55
CA GLU A 82 9.94 2.62 1.64
C GLU A 82 8.67 3.32 2.15
N PHE A 83 7.94 2.70 3.09
CA PHE A 83 6.72 3.25 3.68
C PHE A 83 6.87 3.61 5.16
N LYS A 84 8.10 3.61 5.69
CA LYS A 84 8.38 3.90 7.12
C LYS A 84 7.87 5.26 7.60
N ASN A 85 7.79 6.23 6.69
CA ASN A 85 7.35 7.61 6.96
C ASN A 85 5.94 7.88 6.42
N ALA A 86 5.19 6.82 6.06
CA ALA A 86 3.86 6.97 5.51
C ALA A 86 2.88 7.54 6.54
N ILE A 87 1.93 8.32 6.06
CA ILE A 87 0.81 8.85 6.86
C ILE A 87 -0.40 7.98 6.61
N ASP A 88 -1.05 7.53 7.68
CA ASP A 88 -2.30 6.79 7.60
C ASP A 88 -3.42 7.70 7.06
N ILE A 89 -4.07 7.28 5.97
CA ILE A 89 -5.26 7.94 5.42
C ILE A 89 -6.47 7.03 5.70
N LEU A 90 -7.38 7.53 6.54
CA LEU A 90 -8.65 6.89 6.86
C LEU A 90 -9.68 7.33 5.83
N GLU A 91 -10.22 6.38 5.06
CA GLU A 91 -11.31 6.66 4.13
C GLU A 91 -12.66 6.52 4.83
N GLU A 92 -13.67 7.21 4.31
CA GLU A 92 -15.04 7.18 4.83
C GLU A 92 -15.58 5.74 4.89
N GLY A 93 -16.20 5.37 6.01
CA GLY A 93 -16.75 4.02 6.24
C GLY A 93 -15.76 2.97 6.74
N GLN A 94 -14.50 3.34 7.00
CA GLN A 94 -13.52 2.46 7.65
C GLN A 94 -13.48 2.78 9.16
N ILE A 95 -14.19 1.97 9.97
CA ILE A 95 -14.17 1.99 11.45
C ILE A 95 -13.64 0.66 11.97
#